data_AF-A0A6I7NGZ1-F1
#
_entry.id   AF-A0A6I7NGZ1-F1
#
_cell.length_a   1.000
_cell.length_b   1.000
_cell.length_c   1.000
_cell.angle_alpha   90.00
_cell.angle_beta   90.00
_cell.angle_gamma   90.00
#
_symmetry.space_group_name_H-M   'P 1'
#
loop_
_entity.id
_entity.type
_entity.pdbx_description
1 polymer ?
#
loop_
_entity_poly.entity_id
_entity_poly.type
_entity_poly.pdbx_seq_one_letter_code
_entity_poly.pdbx_strand_id
1 'polypeptide(L)'
;MPRVKGGNVARKRRRKILKLAKGYFGSKHLLYKTAHEQVMKSLAYSYRDRKQRKRDFRKLWITRINAAARLNGLSYSRMINGLALAGVDINRKMLADIAVADPQGFAKIVDTAKRGLNGDIVREEVVVIAKASNAPTTGGLDQEALEAMTVADLKELCKERDIEGYSALKKAEIVALLLES
;
A
#
# COMPACT_ATOMS: atom_id res chain seq x y z
N MET A 1 -19.55 -52.24 -28.58
CA MET A 1 -18.78 -51.00 -28.26
C MET A 1 -17.34 -51.16 -28.76
N PRO A 2 -16.74 -50.15 -29.40
CA PRO A 2 -15.36 -50.24 -29.90
C PRO A 2 -14.32 -50.15 -28.77
N ARG A 3 -13.25 -50.97 -28.83
CA ARG A 3 -12.15 -50.96 -27.86
C ARG A 3 -11.15 -49.84 -28.17
N VAL A 4 -11.01 -48.87 -27.26
CA VAL A 4 -10.04 -47.78 -27.39
C VAL A 4 -8.71 -48.12 -26.69
N LYS A 5 -7.57 -47.96 -27.38
CA LYS A 5 -6.22 -48.20 -26.81
C LYS A 5 -5.68 -46.94 -26.10
N GLY A 6 -5.18 -47.07 -24.87
CA GLY A 6 -4.75 -45.94 -24.02
C GLY A 6 -3.31 -45.42 -24.19
N GLY A 7 -2.52 -45.94 -25.14
CA GLY A 7 -1.07 -45.73 -25.19
C GLY A 7 -0.61 -44.27 -25.32
N ASN A 8 -1.23 -43.49 -26.20
CA ASN A 8 -0.86 -42.09 -26.43
C ASN A 8 -1.11 -41.21 -25.19
N VAL A 9 -2.27 -41.38 -24.54
CA VAL A 9 -2.65 -40.62 -23.34
C VAL A 9 -1.70 -40.91 -22.18
N ALA A 10 -1.36 -42.19 -21.96
CA ALA A 10 -0.39 -42.58 -20.94
C ALA A 10 1.01 -41.98 -21.19
N ARG A 11 1.48 -42.00 -22.44
CA ARG A 11 2.78 -41.41 -22.82
C ARG A 11 2.81 -39.89 -22.60
N LYS A 12 1.72 -39.18 -22.92
CA LYS A 12 1.57 -37.73 -22.66
C LYS A 12 1.66 -37.41 -21.16
N ARG A 13 0.93 -38.14 -20.30
CA ARG A 13 0.99 -37.96 -18.83
C ARG A 13 2.40 -38.19 -18.29
N ARG A 14 3.07 -39.26 -18.72
CA ARG A 14 4.46 -39.56 -18.33
C ARG A 14 5.43 -38.43 -18.69
N ARG A 15 5.37 -37.93 -19.93
CA ARG A 15 6.21 -36.81 -20.38
C ARG A 15 5.97 -35.53 -19.58
N LYS A 16 4.72 -35.23 -19.21
CA LYS A 16 4.39 -34.06 -18.37
C LYS A 16 5.09 -34.13 -17.01
N ILE A 17 5.01 -35.27 -16.32
CA ILE A 17 5.62 -35.45 -15.00
C ILE A 17 7.15 -35.43 -15.09
N LEU A 18 7.74 -36.14 -16.04
CA LEU A 18 9.21 -36.13 -16.21
C LEU A 18 9.74 -34.75 -16.60
N LYS A 19 8.95 -33.93 -17.33
CA LYS A 19 9.30 -32.53 -17.61
C LYS A 19 9.35 -31.69 -16.32
N LEU A 20 8.43 -31.91 -15.38
CA LEU A 20 8.41 -31.22 -14.08
C LEU A 20 9.51 -31.72 -13.13
N ALA A 21 9.90 -32.99 -13.24
CA ALA A 21 10.90 -33.62 -12.38
C ALA A 21 12.36 -33.38 -12.82
N LYS A 22 12.59 -32.60 -13.89
CA LYS A 22 13.94 -32.28 -14.37
C LYS A 22 14.74 -31.60 -13.25
N GLY A 23 15.98 -32.04 -13.05
CA GLY A 23 16.87 -31.54 -12.01
C GLY A 23 16.76 -32.26 -10.65
N TYR A 24 15.83 -33.21 -10.49
CA TYR A 24 15.80 -34.04 -9.28
C TYR A 24 16.95 -35.05 -9.25
N PHE A 25 17.50 -35.27 -8.06
CA PHE A 25 18.63 -36.17 -7.85
C PHE A 25 18.27 -37.66 -7.98
N GLY A 26 19.20 -38.46 -8.48
CA GLY A 26 19.07 -39.93 -8.60
C GLY A 26 17.94 -40.36 -9.52
N SER A 27 17.19 -41.40 -9.13
CA SER A 27 16.12 -41.98 -9.97
C SER A 27 14.88 -41.09 -10.12
N LYS A 28 14.79 -39.99 -9.37
CA LYS A 28 13.59 -39.14 -9.27
C LYS A 28 13.32 -38.25 -10.49
N HIS A 29 14.23 -38.20 -11.46
CA HIS A 29 14.02 -37.57 -12.76
C HIS A 29 13.96 -38.58 -13.93
N LEU A 30 14.32 -39.85 -13.68
CA LEU A 30 14.41 -40.92 -14.67
C LEU A 30 13.16 -41.81 -14.68
N LEU A 31 12.79 -42.34 -13.52
CA LEU A 31 11.71 -43.33 -13.40
C LEU A 31 10.37 -42.63 -13.11
N TYR A 32 9.32 -42.97 -13.87
CA TYR A 32 8.02 -42.30 -13.76
C TYR A 32 7.39 -42.40 -12.35
N LYS A 33 7.45 -43.57 -11.70
CA LYS A 33 6.83 -43.79 -10.39
C LYS A 33 7.46 -42.90 -9.31
N THR A 34 8.79 -42.96 -9.19
CA THR A 34 9.53 -42.16 -8.21
C THR A 34 9.45 -40.66 -8.53
N ALA A 35 9.49 -40.28 -9.81
CA ALA A 35 9.31 -38.89 -10.24
C ALA A 35 7.92 -38.36 -9.86
N HIS A 36 6.86 -39.15 -10.09
CA HIS A 36 5.50 -38.76 -9.76
C HIS A 36 5.33 -38.52 -8.26
N GLU A 37 5.81 -39.43 -7.42
CA GLU A 37 5.77 -39.28 -5.96
C GLU A 37 6.52 -38.03 -5.49
N GLN A 38 7.72 -37.79 -6.05
CA GLN A 38 8.52 -36.61 -5.71
C GLN A 38 7.84 -35.31 -6.15
N VAL A 39 7.31 -35.24 -7.38
CA VAL A 39 6.60 -34.06 -7.90
C VAL A 39 5.39 -33.74 -7.01
N MET A 40 4.61 -34.75 -6.61
CA MET A 40 3.46 -34.54 -5.72
C MET A 40 3.88 -33.92 -4.38
N LYS A 41 4.96 -34.43 -3.76
CA LYS A 41 5.51 -33.86 -2.52
C LYS A 41 6.03 -32.44 -2.73
N SER A 42 6.78 -32.20 -3.79
CA SER A 42 7.33 -30.88 -4.12
C SER A 42 6.23 -29.84 -4.38
N LEU A 43 5.11 -30.21 -5.00
CA LEU A 43 3.96 -29.32 -5.18
C LEU A 43 3.27 -28.99 -3.85
N ALA A 44 3.11 -29.99 -2.96
CA ALA A 44 2.57 -29.77 -1.63
C ALA A 44 3.45 -28.81 -0.80
N TYR A 45 4.77 -29.02 -0.81
CA TYR A 45 5.72 -28.12 -0.16
C TYR A 45 5.70 -26.73 -0.76
N SER A 46 5.70 -26.61 -2.09
CA SER A 46 5.61 -25.31 -2.76
C SER A 46 4.37 -24.51 -2.32
N TYR A 47 3.21 -25.15 -2.20
CA TYR A 47 1.99 -24.50 -1.73
C TYR A 47 2.11 -24.03 -0.27
N ARG A 48 2.56 -24.92 0.63
CA ARG A 48 2.80 -24.60 2.04
C ARG A 48 3.80 -23.44 2.18
N ASP A 49 4.93 -23.52 1.49
CA ASP A 49 6.06 -22.62 1.65
C ASP A 49 5.78 -21.24 1.05
N ARG A 50 4.92 -21.12 0.03
CA ARG A 50 4.41 -19.81 -0.43
C ARG A 50 3.67 -19.05 0.67
N LYS A 51 2.94 -19.75 1.55
CA LYS A 51 2.29 -19.14 2.71
C LYS A 51 3.30 -18.82 3.81
N GLN A 52 4.24 -19.73 4.06
CA GLN A 52 5.26 -19.59 5.09
C GLN A 52 6.27 -18.46 4.80
N ARG A 53 6.65 -18.26 3.53
CA ARG A 53 7.59 -17.21 3.08
C ARG A 53 7.23 -15.82 3.59
N LYS A 54 5.93 -15.49 3.68
CA LYS A 54 5.46 -14.20 4.24
C LYS A 54 5.86 -14.03 5.71
N ARG A 55 5.83 -15.12 6.49
CA ARG A 55 6.25 -15.15 7.90
C ARG A 55 7.77 -15.10 8.02
N ASP A 56 8.48 -15.82 7.16
CA ASP A 56 9.94 -15.87 7.16
C ASP A 56 10.55 -14.49 6.86
N PHE A 57 10.01 -13.78 5.86
CA PHE A 57 10.41 -12.39 5.60
C PHE A 57 10.05 -11.45 6.74
N ARG A 58 8.87 -11.60 7.35
CA ARG A 58 8.50 -10.79 8.51
C ARG A 58 9.46 -11.03 9.68
N LYS A 59 9.86 -12.28 9.93
CA LYS A 59 10.85 -12.63 10.95
C LYS A 59 12.19 -11.96 10.66
N LEU A 60 12.65 -11.99 9.41
CA LEU A 60 13.88 -11.32 8.98
C LEU A 60 13.80 -9.79 9.12
N TRP A 61 12.68 -9.16 8.78
CA TRP A 61 12.53 -7.72 8.95
C TRP A 61 12.57 -7.33 10.42
N ILE A 62 11.91 -8.10 11.30
CA ILE A 62 11.95 -7.86 12.74
C ILE A 62 13.36 -8.01 13.29
N THR A 63 14.13 -9.01 12.85
CA THR A 63 15.51 -9.19 13.33
C THR A 63 16.41 -8.02 12.90
N ARG A 64 16.29 -7.56 11.66
CA ARG A 64 17.02 -6.38 11.14
C ARG A 64 16.66 -5.11 11.91
N ILE A 65 15.36 -4.83 12.07
CA ILE A 65 14.88 -3.65 12.81
C ILE A 65 15.32 -3.72 14.26
N ASN A 66 15.25 -4.88 14.92
CA ASN A 66 15.66 -5.03 16.30
C ASN A 66 17.16 -4.74 16.46
N ALA A 67 18.01 -5.23 15.56
CA ALA A 67 19.44 -4.91 15.59
C ALA A 67 19.66 -3.39 15.47
N ALA A 68 19.05 -2.72 14.49
CA ALA A 68 19.19 -1.28 14.29
C ALA A 68 18.60 -0.45 15.47
N ALA A 69 17.46 -0.86 16.02
CA ALA A 69 16.85 -0.19 17.16
C ALA A 69 17.75 -0.28 18.41
N ARG A 70 18.39 -1.43 18.62
CA ARG A 70 19.31 -1.64 19.75
C ARG A 70 20.53 -0.74 19.68
N LEU A 71 21.08 -0.51 18.48
CA LEU A 71 22.16 0.45 18.27
C LEU A 71 21.76 1.88 18.66
N ASN A 72 20.48 2.23 18.51
CA ASN A 72 19.92 3.53 18.86
C ASN A 72 19.34 3.59 20.30
N GLY A 73 19.66 2.58 21.13
CA GLY A 73 19.29 2.53 22.56
C GLY A 73 17.85 2.10 22.84
N LEU A 74 17.12 1.55 21.87
CA LEU A 74 15.72 1.16 22.04
C LEU A 74 15.50 -0.33 21.74
N SER A 75 14.47 -0.94 22.36
CA SER A 75 14.04 -2.29 21.99
C SER A 75 12.99 -2.24 20.88
N TYR A 76 12.94 -3.27 20.02
CA TYR A 76 11.95 -3.37 18.95
C TYR A 76 10.50 -3.13 19.43
N SER A 77 10.10 -3.77 20.54
CA SER A 77 8.73 -3.63 21.06
C SER A 77 8.39 -2.20 21.46
N ARG A 78 9.34 -1.51 22.13
CA ARG A 78 9.17 -0.10 22.48
C ARG A 78 9.13 0.80 21.25
N MET A 79 9.94 0.50 20.23
CA MET A 79 10.00 1.29 18.99
C MET A 79 8.67 1.24 18.25
N ILE A 80 8.12 0.04 18.07
CA ILE A 80 6.83 -0.15 17.39
C ILE A 80 5.68 0.49 18.18
N ASN A 81 5.72 0.42 19.51
CA ASN A 81 4.75 1.11 20.35
C ASN A 81 4.86 2.64 20.16
N GLY A 82 6.07 3.19 20.27
CA GLY A 82 6.32 4.62 20.07
C GLY A 82 5.84 5.14 18.71
N LEU A 83 6.10 4.38 17.63
CA LEU A 83 5.60 4.73 16.29
C LEU A 83 4.07 4.68 16.19
N ALA A 84 3.42 3.71 16.83
CA ALA A 84 1.96 3.61 16.85
C ALA A 84 1.30 4.72 17.70
N LEU A 85 1.96 5.17 18.77
CA LEU A 85 1.52 6.32 19.56
C LEU A 85 1.69 7.62 18.78
N ALA A 86 2.81 7.78 18.06
CA ALA A 86 3.08 8.92 17.19
C ALA A 86 2.25 8.94 15.89
N GLY A 87 1.37 7.97 15.65
CA GLY A 87 0.51 7.91 14.45
C GLY A 87 1.23 7.53 13.15
N VAL A 88 2.46 7.01 13.23
CA VAL A 88 3.28 6.70 12.07
C VAL A 88 3.01 5.26 11.59
N ASP A 89 2.19 5.11 10.55
CA ASP A 89 1.93 3.80 9.93
C ASP A 89 2.98 3.46 8.86
N ILE A 90 4.05 2.77 9.27
CA ILE A 90 5.09 2.29 8.36
C ILE A 90 5.19 0.76 8.38
N ASN A 91 5.21 0.19 7.18
CA ASN A 91 5.43 -1.23 6.99
C ASN A 91 6.82 -1.68 7.43
N ARG A 92 6.90 -2.83 8.09
CA ARG A 92 8.17 -3.43 8.56
C ARG A 92 9.16 -3.73 7.44
N LYS A 93 8.67 -4.00 6.22
CA LYS A 93 9.53 -4.14 5.05
C LYS A 93 10.33 -2.87 4.81
N MET A 94 9.67 -1.72 4.83
CA MET A 94 10.30 -0.41 4.59
C MET A 94 11.20 -0.02 5.76
N LEU A 95 10.75 -0.21 7.00
CA LEU A 95 11.60 0.05 8.18
C LEU A 95 12.90 -0.78 8.15
N ALA A 96 12.81 -2.06 7.79
CA ALA A 96 13.99 -2.91 7.68
C ALA A 96 14.91 -2.54 6.51
N ASP A 97 14.36 -1.93 5.45
CA ASP A 97 15.13 -1.48 4.29
C ASP A 97 15.86 -0.17 4.62
N ILE A 98 15.16 0.81 5.20
CA ILE A 98 15.75 2.07 5.69
C ILE A 98 16.83 1.78 6.72
N ALA A 99 16.60 0.85 7.65
CA ALA A 99 17.60 0.45 8.63
C ALA A 99 18.94 -0.04 8.02
N VAL A 100 18.91 -0.57 6.79
CA VAL A 100 20.10 -1.07 6.08
C VAL A 100 20.67 0.00 5.13
N ALA A 101 19.80 0.68 4.38
CA ALA A 101 20.21 1.63 3.34
C ALA A 101 20.63 2.99 3.91
N ASP A 102 19.93 3.48 4.95
CA ASP A 102 20.18 4.78 5.57
C ASP A 102 20.05 4.71 7.10
N PRO A 103 21.16 4.45 7.81
CA PRO A 103 21.18 4.43 9.26
C PRO A 103 20.80 5.78 9.90
N GLN A 104 21.10 6.91 9.24
CA GLN A 104 20.80 8.24 9.78
C GLN A 104 19.31 8.54 9.71
N GLY A 105 18.68 8.22 8.58
CA GLY A 105 17.22 8.28 8.42
C GLY A 105 16.50 7.38 9.42
N PHE A 106 17.02 6.18 9.67
CA PHE A 106 16.47 5.28 10.70
C PHE A 106 16.59 5.87 12.12
N ALA A 107 17.70 6.53 12.46
CA ALA A 107 17.86 7.17 13.78
C ALA A 107 16.78 8.24 14.04
N LYS A 108 16.47 9.07 13.03
CA LYS A 108 15.38 10.06 13.11
C LYS A 108 14.02 9.41 13.40
N ILE A 109 13.74 8.25 12.80
CA ILE A 109 12.52 7.47 13.05
C ILE A 109 12.51 6.90 14.48
N VAL A 110 13.66 6.52 15.02
CA VAL A 110 13.75 6.07 16.41
C VAL A 110 13.51 7.24 17.37
N ASP A 111 13.97 8.45 17.04
CA ASP A 111 13.76 9.63 17.87
C ASP A 111 12.28 10.09 17.86
N THR A 112 11.59 10.03 16.72
CA THR A 112 10.13 10.23 16.69
C THR A 112 9.40 9.18 17.53
N ALA A 113 9.85 7.92 17.49
CA ALA A 113 9.30 6.88 18.35
C ALA A 113 9.55 7.15 19.86
N LYS A 114 10.72 7.67 20.24
CA LYS A 114 11.02 8.07 21.63
C LYS A 114 10.09 9.19 22.10
N ARG A 115 9.89 10.22 21.28
CA ARG A 115 8.94 11.32 21.56
C ARG A 115 7.50 10.80 21.72
N GLY A 116 7.09 9.86 20.87
CA GLY A 116 5.78 9.20 20.98
C GLY A 116 5.61 8.39 22.27
N LEU A 117 6.67 7.78 22.80
CA LEU A 117 6.63 7.10 24.11
C LEU A 117 6.52 8.08 25.29
N ASN A 118 7.10 9.26 25.16
CA ASN A 118 7.04 10.30 26.19
C ASN A 118 5.69 11.05 26.19
N GLY A 119 4.90 10.92 25.11
CA GLY A 119 3.60 11.58 24.99
C GLY A 119 3.66 12.97 24.34
N ASP A 120 4.81 13.35 23.76
CA ASP A 120 5.03 14.69 23.17
C ASP A 120 4.26 14.92 21.86
N ILE A 121 3.68 13.87 21.29
CA ILE A 121 2.99 13.88 19.99
C ILE A 121 1.55 13.42 20.22
N VAL A 122 0.64 14.38 20.26
CA VAL A 122 -0.81 14.10 20.28
C VAL A 122 -1.20 13.64 18.88
N ARG A 123 -1.96 12.55 18.79
CA ARG A 123 -2.56 12.10 17.53
C ARG A 123 -3.35 13.27 16.95
N GLU A 124 -2.95 13.79 15.80
CA GLU A 124 -3.91 14.46 14.92
C GLU A 124 -4.90 13.37 14.50
N GLU A 125 -6.12 13.46 15.00
CA GLU A 125 -7.19 12.58 14.56
C GLU A 125 -7.41 12.82 13.07
N VAL A 126 -7.00 11.85 12.24
CA VAL A 126 -7.45 11.81 10.86
C VAL A 126 -8.93 11.44 10.90
N VAL A 127 -9.78 12.45 10.90
CA VAL A 127 -11.21 12.32 10.59
C VAL A 127 -11.30 11.68 9.21
N VAL A 128 -11.79 10.44 9.18
CA VAL A 128 -11.94 9.67 7.95
C VAL A 128 -13.09 10.27 7.15
N ILE A 129 -12.79 11.24 6.29
CA ILE A 129 -13.72 11.68 5.25
C ILE A 129 -13.85 10.51 4.28
N ALA A 130 -15.04 9.92 4.24
CA ALA A 130 -15.41 8.85 3.33
C ALA A 130 -15.10 9.27 1.88
N LYS A 131 -14.60 8.32 1.09
CA LYS A 131 -14.33 8.44 -0.35
C LYS A 131 -15.44 9.25 -1.06
N ALA A 132 -15.08 10.41 -1.58
CA ALA A 132 -15.67 10.97 -2.79
C ALA A 132 -14.55 11.12 -3.82
N SER A 133 -14.74 10.45 -4.95
CA SER A 133 -13.93 10.51 -6.15
C SER A 133 -13.88 11.93 -6.73
N ASN A 134 -12.73 12.24 -7.34
CA ASN A 134 -12.38 13.38 -8.18
C ASN A 134 -11.81 14.60 -7.44
N ALA A 135 -10.48 14.74 -7.57
CA ALA A 135 -9.83 16.04 -7.46
C ALA A 135 -10.21 16.90 -8.67
N PRO A 136 -10.37 18.21 -8.46
CA PRO A 136 -9.77 19.17 -9.36
C PRO A 136 -8.73 20.03 -8.62
N THR A 137 -7.75 20.36 -9.43
CA THR A 137 -6.59 21.21 -9.23
C THR A 137 -6.94 22.66 -8.91
N THR A 138 -6.11 23.24 -8.03
CA THR A 138 -5.62 24.64 -8.03
C THR A 138 -6.62 25.79 -7.91
N GLY A 139 -6.36 26.65 -6.92
CA GLY A 139 -7.12 27.86 -6.68
C GLY A 139 -7.23 28.76 -7.90
N GLY A 140 -8.49 29.09 -8.20
CA GLY A 140 -9.00 30.04 -9.16
C GLY A 140 -10.52 29.96 -9.05
N LEU A 141 -11.22 31.08 -8.96
CA LEU A 141 -12.68 31.07 -9.06
C LEU A 141 -13.01 30.74 -10.52
N ASP A 142 -13.34 29.48 -10.81
CA ASP A 142 -13.65 29.06 -12.17
C ASP A 142 -14.94 29.73 -12.64
N GLN A 143 -14.86 30.52 -13.71
CA GLN A 143 -15.96 31.27 -14.32
C GLN A 143 -17.20 30.39 -14.58
N GLU A 144 -16.99 29.12 -14.94
CA GLU A 144 -18.04 28.14 -15.20
C GLU A 144 -18.91 27.85 -13.95
N ALA A 145 -18.34 27.93 -12.74
CA ALA A 145 -19.08 27.70 -11.49
C ALA A 145 -19.97 28.88 -11.11
N LEU A 146 -19.49 30.11 -11.33
CA LEU A 146 -20.26 31.34 -11.04
C LEU A 146 -21.39 31.56 -12.04
N GLU A 147 -21.20 31.20 -13.31
CA GLU A 147 -22.25 31.28 -14.32
C GLU A 147 -23.39 30.26 -14.10
N ALA A 148 -23.11 29.14 -13.43
CA ALA A 148 -24.10 28.12 -13.08
C ALA A 148 -24.98 28.49 -11.86
N MET A 149 -24.52 29.40 -11.00
CA MET A 149 -25.25 29.83 -9.80
C MET A 149 -26.44 30.74 -10.13
N THR A 150 -27.45 30.78 -9.25
CA THR A 150 -28.59 31.67 -9.48
C THR A 150 -28.20 33.12 -9.15
N VAL A 151 -28.94 34.09 -9.69
CA VAL A 151 -28.66 35.51 -9.43
C VAL A 151 -28.80 35.86 -7.95
N ALA A 152 -29.66 35.15 -7.21
CA ALA A 152 -29.82 35.34 -5.77
C ALA A 152 -28.54 34.92 -5.02
N ASP A 153 -28.04 33.71 -5.32
CA ASP A 153 -26.82 33.16 -4.70
C ASP A 153 -25.60 34.05 -5.01
N LEU A 154 -25.50 34.59 -6.23
CA LEU A 154 -24.44 35.51 -6.63
C LEU A 154 -24.49 36.84 -5.86
N LYS A 155 -25.69 37.35 -5.54
CA LYS A 155 -25.86 38.57 -4.74
C LYS A 155 -25.55 38.34 -3.27
N GLU A 156 -25.82 37.14 -2.74
CA GLU A 156 -25.40 36.76 -1.39
C GLU A 156 -23.87 36.67 -1.28
N LEU A 157 -23.20 36.05 -2.26
CA LEU A 157 -21.74 36.02 -2.31
C LEU A 157 -21.09 37.41 -2.41
N CYS A 158 -21.69 38.34 -3.14
CA CYS A 158 -21.21 39.74 -3.18
C CYS A 158 -21.34 40.44 -1.82
N LYS A 159 -22.40 40.11 -1.06
CA LYS A 159 -22.64 40.65 0.27
C LYS A 159 -21.68 40.06 1.31
N GLU A 160 -21.34 38.78 1.19
CA GLU A 160 -20.35 38.11 2.05
C GLU A 160 -18.91 38.59 1.81
N ARG A 161 -18.62 39.13 0.60
CA ARG A 161 -17.32 39.68 0.23
C ARG A 161 -17.23 41.21 0.31
N ASP A 162 -18.23 41.88 0.87
CA ASP A 162 -18.29 43.34 1.02
C ASP A 162 -18.07 44.13 -0.30
N ILE A 163 -18.56 43.61 -1.43
CA ILE A 163 -18.50 44.32 -2.71
C ILE A 163 -19.69 45.29 -2.80
N GLU A 164 -19.46 46.58 -3.07
CA GLU A 164 -20.53 47.57 -3.23
C GLU A 164 -21.00 47.67 -4.70
N GLY A 165 -22.30 47.92 -4.94
CA GLY A 165 -22.85 48.20 -6.28
C GLY A 165 -23.49 47.03 -7.04
N TYR A 166 -23.56 45.82 -6.46
CA TYR A 166 -24.12 44.61 -7.11
C TYR A 166 -25.64 44.57 -7.28
N SER A 167 -26.39 45.48 -6.64
CA SER A 167 -27.85 45.36 -6.50
C SER A 167 -28.61 45.56 -7.81
N ALA A 168 -28.11 46.42 -8.71
CA ALA A 168 -28.71 46.79 -9.99
C ALA A 168 -28.08 46.10 -11.22
N LEU A 169 -27.03 45.28 -11.02
CA LEU A 169 -26.25 44.69 -12.10
C LEU A 169 -26.88 43.41 -12.66
N LYS A 170 -26.59 43.13 -13.94
CA LYS A 170 -27.00 41.89 -14.61
C LYS A 170 -26.08 40.74 -14.16
N LYS A 171 -26.57 39.50 -14.31
CA LYS A 171 -25.84 38.28 -13.89
C LYS A 171 -24.38 38.26 -14.37
N ALA A 172 -24.14 38.58 -15.64
CA ALA A 172 -22.80 38.58 -16.23
C ALA A 172 -21.87 39.62 -15.60
N GLU A 173 -22.40 40.80 -15.24
CA GLU A 173 -21.63 41.88 -14.59
C GLU A 173 -21.30 41.53 -13.13
N ILE A 174 -22.20 40.83 -12.44
CA ILE A 174 -21.97 40.33 -11.07
C ILE A 174 -20.88 39.25 -11.07
N VAL A 175 -20.90 38.34 -12.06
CA VAL A 175 -19.87 37.30 -12.21
C VAL A 175 -18.50 37.92 -12.51
N ALA A 176 -18.45 38.96 -13.36
CA ALA A 176 -17.21 39.67 -13.68
C ALA A 176 -16.61 40.37 -12.45
N LEU A 177 -17.43 41.05 -11.64
CA LEU A 177 -16.98 41.68 -10.40
C LEU A 177 -16.39 40.67 -9.41
N LEU A 178 -17.01 39.49 -9.26
CA LEU A 178 -16.53 38.42 -8.37
C LEU A 178 -15.24 37.75 -8.86
N LEU A 179 -14.93 37.83 -10.16
CA LEU A 179 -13.68 37.34 -10.74
C LEU A 179 -12.53 38.35 -10.58
N GLU A 180 -12.85 39.65 -10.54
CA GLU A 180 -11.87 40.74 -10.38
C GLU A 180 -11.52 41.04 -8.91
N SER A 181 -12.38 40.67 -7.96
CA SER A 181 -12.23 40.84 -6.50
C SER A 181 -11.58 39.65 -5.81
#